data_AF-A0A418B7K8-F1
#
_entry.id   AF-A0A418B7K8-F1
#
_cell.length_a   1.000
_cell.length_b   1.000
_cell.length_c   1.000
_cell.angle_alpha   90.00
_cell.angle_beta   90.00
_cell.angle_gamma   90.00
#
_symmetry.space_group_name_H-M   'P 1'
#
loop_
_entity.id
_entity.type
_entity.pdbx_description
1 polymer ?
#
loop_
_entity_poly.entity_id
_entity_poly.type
_entity_poly.pdbx_seq_one_letter_code
_entity_poly.pdbx_strand_id
1 'polypeptide(L)'
;METLPRRRKKKRSHATITMMDVIKSNGMRVVEGTKLNLVAKGIDSIGPVVAAIAQTTTCLYLSQNNIASLDGLTQFTRLKVLSLGGNLLSRFDEFDFLAPQLPSLRTLLLTGNPLCDAPNYRFRIISALSMVHTLDGTDVTPKEREIAPFLVAQDASLRHVVYDNHMEISRLEWIVLLIPMHKEFYHIVFNAHGSSLRYADDS
;
A
#
# COMPACT_ATOMS: atom_id res chain seq x y z
N MET A 1 14.95 44.87 15.46
CA MET A 1 14.43 43.74 16.26
C MET A 1 14.22 42.56 15.33
N GLU A 2 15.29 41.81 15.07
CA GLU A 2 15.26 40.58 14.25
C GLU A 2 14.72 39.42 15.08
N THR A 3 13.60 38.85 14.64
CA THR A 3 13.07 37.60 15.21
C THR A 3 13.80 36.41 14.60
N LEU A 4 14.64 35.76 15.40
CA LEU A 4 15.31 34.49 15.06
C LEU A 4 14.29 33.39 14.67
N PRO A 5 14.56 32.60 13.62
CA PRO A 5 13.66 31.52 13.21
C PRO A 5 13.74 30.35 14.20
N ARG A 6 12.57 29.89 14.66
CA ARG A 6 12.42 28.70 15.52
C ARG A 6 13.02 27.47 14.83
N ARG A 7 14.06 26.89 15.42
CA ARG A 7 14.62 25.57 15.06
C ARG A 7 13.50 24.53 15.00
N ARG A 8 13.13 24.10 13.79
CA ARG A 8 12.35 22.88 13.57
C ARG A 8 13.12 21.71 14.20
N LYS A 9 12.55 21.09 15.24
CA LYS A 9 13.08 19.86 15.82
C LYS A 9 13.07 18.79 14.72
N LYS A 10 14.26 18.46 14.20
CA LYS A 10 14.48 17.34 13.28
C LYS A 10 13.96 16.08 13.97
N LYS A 11 12.90 15.44 13.45
CA LYS A 11 12.47 14.11 13.90
C LYS A 11 13.72 13.21 13.86
N ARG A 12 14.04 12.56 14.98
CA ARG A 12 15.13 11.59 15.05
C ARG A 12 14.84 10.51 14.00
N SER A 13 15.62 10.47 12.93
CA SER A 13 15.59 9.34 11.99
C SER A 13 16.18 8.14 12.74
N HIS A 14 15.33 7.23 13.19
CA HIS A 14 15.81 5.89 13.55
C HIS A 14 16.52 5.32 12.31
N ALA A 15 17.74 4.82 12.49
CA ALA A 15 18.46 4.15 11.41
C ALA A 15 17.66 2.91 11.00
N THR A 16 17.32 2.79 9.72
CA THR A 16 16.61 1.64 9.16
C THR A 16 17.42 0.37 9.41
N ILE A 17 16.84 -0.60 10.11
CA ILE A 17 17.48 -1.88 10.39
C ILE A 17 17.28 -2.81 9.19
N THR A 18 18.38 -3.19 8.54
CA THR A 18 18.31 -4.11 7.40
C THR A 18 18.40 -5.57 7.86
N MET A 19 17.90 -6.47 7.01
CA MET A 19 18.06 -7.90 7.19
C MET A 19 19.53 -8.31 7.37
N MET A 20 20.44 -7.69 6.62
CA MET A 20 21.87 -8.00 6.69
C MET A 20 22.49 -7.59 8.03
N ASP A 21 22.02 -6.49 8.64
CA ASP A 21 22.49 -6.06 9.97
C ASP A 21 22.08 -7.06 11.06
N VAL A 22 20.86 -7.61 10.94
CA VAL A 22 20.37 -8.66 11.84
C VAL A 22 21.13 -9.97 11.64
N ILE A 23 21.45 -10.34 10.40
CA ILE A 23 22.26 -11.54 10.09
C ILE A 23 23.68 -11.38 10.65
N LYS A 24 24.31 -10.21 10.49
CA LYS A 24 25.64 -9.94 11.04
C LYS A 24 25.67 -10.01 12.57
N SER A 25 24.65 -9.45 13.23
CA SER A 25 24.58 -9.40 14.69
C SER A 25 24.20 -10.73 15.35
N ASN A 26 23.35 -11.55 14.72
CA ASN A 26 22.95 -12.86 15.25
C ASN A 26 23.86 -14.02 14.75
N GLY A 27 24.68 -13.77 13.73
CA GLY A 27 25.56 -14.77 13.12
C GLY A 27 24.80 -15.90 12.41
N MET A 28 25.45 -17.04 12.21
CA MET A 28 24.84 -18.21 11.54
C MET A 28 23.69 -18.87 12.32
N ARG A 29 23.36 -18.41 13.54
CA ARG A 29 22.28 -18.99 14.37
C ARG A 29 20.89 -18.78 13.77
N VAL A 30 20.71 -17.75 12.95
CA VAL A 30 19.45 -17.49 12.24
C VAL A 30 19.32 -18.31 10.94
N VAL A 31 20.41 -18.96 10.50
CA VAL A 31 20.47 -19.79 9.29
C VAL A 31 20.45 -21.27 9.69
N GLU A 32 19.31 -21.92 9.50
CA GLU A 32 19.16 -23.36 9.69
C GLU A 32 19.16 -24.06 8.32
N GLY A 33 20.35 -24.35 7.81
CA GLY A 33 20.52 -24.92 6.46
C GLY A 33 20.00 -23.96 5.39
N THR A 34 18.88 -24.29 4.75
CA THR A 34 18.21 -23.43 3.74
C THR A 34 17.07 -22.59 4.32
N LYS A 35 16.85 -22.63 5.63
CA LYS A 35 15.81 -21.86 6.31
C LYS A 35 16.43 -20.67 7.01
N LEU A 36 15.82 -19.50 6.85
CA LEU A 36 16.26 -18.26 7.46
C LEU A 36 15.17 -17.74 8.41
N ASN A 37 15.46 -17.78 9.71
CA ASN A 37 14.53 -17.38 10.75
C ASN A 37 14.90 -16.00 11.33
N LEU A 38 14.09 -15.01 11.01
CA LEU A 38 14.29 -13.61 11.36
C LEU A 38 13.00 -12.99 11.93
N VAL A 39 12.21 -13.82 12.63
CA VAL A 39 10.97 -13.39 13.28
C VAL A 39 11.28 -12.46 14.46
N ALA A 40 10.50 -11.39 14.60
CA ALA A 40 10.57 -10.45 15.72
C ALA A 40 11.97 -9.83 15.94
N LYS A 41 12.60 -9.37 14.85
CA LYS A 41 13.94 -8.74 14.88
C LYS A 41 13.93 -7.24 14.60
N GLY A 42 12.74 -6.65 14.41
CA GLY A 42 12.60 -5.23 14.14
C GLY A 42 13.20 -4.81 12.79
N ILE A 43 13.14 -5.70 11.78
CA ILE A 43 13.66 -5.41 10.44
C ILE A 43 12.72 -4.41 9.75
N ASP A 44 13.27 -3.32 9.25
CA ASP A 44 12.51 -2.31 8.49
C ASP A 44 12.59 -2.54 6.97
N SER A 45 13.71 -3.11 6.50
CA SER A 45 13.97 -3.36 5.07
C SER A 45 14.74 -4.66 4.84
N ILE A 46 14.40 -5.38 3.78
CA ILE A 46 15.07 -6.63 3.39
C ILE A 46 16.46 -6.30 2.83
N GLY A 47 16.51 -5.47 1.79
CA GLY A 47 17.77 -5.00 1.21
C GLY A 47 18.66 -6.11 0.62
N PRO A 48 19.86 -5.76 0.16
CA PRO A 48 20.79 -6.73 -0.41
C PRO A 48 21.38 -7.64 0.67
N VAL A 49 21.34 -8.94 0.43
CA VAL A 49 21.95 -9.97 1.28
C VAL A 49 23.06 -10.68 0.51
N VAL A 50 24.03 -11.26 1.22
CA VAL A 50 25.12 -12.04 0.61
C VAL A 50 24.54 -13.15 -0.27
N ALA A 51 25.05 -13.24 -1.51
CA ALA A 51 24.56 -14.17 -2.53
C ALA A 51 24.53 -15.64 -2.05
N ALA A 52 25.50 -16.06 -1.25
CA ALA A 52 25.55 -17.41 -0.68
C ALA A 52 24.31 -17.75 0.18
N ILE A 53 23.77 -16.78 0.92
CA ILE A 53 22.54 -16.96 1.71
C ILE A 53 21.32 -16.82 0.80
N ALA A 54 21.29 -15.79 -0.05
CA ALA A 54 20.17 -15.51 -0.94
C ALA A 54 19.85 -16.69 -1.88
N GLN A 55 20.87 -17.31 -2.49
CA GLN A 55 20.72 -18.39 -3.46
C GLN A 55 20.51 -19.78 -2.84
N THR A 56 20.69 -19.93 -1.53
CA THR A 56 20.47 -21.20 -0.82
C THR A 56 19.16 -21.22 -0.04
N THR A 57 18.62 -20.04 0.31
CA THR A 57 17.42 -19.92 1.13
C THR A 57 16.18 -20.41 0.38
N THR A 58 15.47 -21.37 0.98
CA THR A 58 14.19 -21.90 0.48
C THR A 58 13.01 -21.49 1.35
N CYS A 59 13.24 -21.21 2.63
CA CYS A 59 12.20 -20.76 3.56
C CYS A 59 12.67 -19.50 4.28
N LEU A 60 11.87 -18.43 4.19
CA LEU A 60 12.19 -17.14 4.79
C LEU A 60 11.08 -16.73 5.75
N TYR A 61 11.44 -16.64 7.04
CA TYR A 61 10.52 -16.24 8.10
C TYR A 61 10.85 -14.83 8.58
N LEU A 62 10.01 -13.86 8.20
CA LEU A 62 10.13 -12.44 8.50
C LEU A 62 8.91 -11.90 9.26
N SER A 63 8.17 -12.77 9.94
CA SER A 63 7.00 -12.35 10.71
C SER A 63 7.33 -11.41 11.87
N GLN A 64 6.37 -10.57 12.26
CA GLN A 64 6.50 -9.62 13.38
C GLN A 64 7.70 -8.66 13.22
N ASN A 65 7.86 -8.09 12.02
CA ASN A 65 8.86 -7.06 11.74
C ASN A 65 8.14 -5.79 11.26
N ASN A 66 8.91 -4.77 10.86
CA ASN A 66 8.37 -3.47 10.42
C ASN A 66 8.49 -3.31 8.90
N ILE A 67 8.44 -4.41 8.15
CA ILE A 67 8.69 -4.39 6.70
C ILE A 67 7.51 -3.72 6.01
N ALA A 68 7.77 -2.59 5.37
CA ALA A 68 6.78 -1.84 4.59
C ALA A 68 6.94 -2.01 3.07
N SER A 69 8.06 -2.60 2.62
CA SER A 69 8.38 -2.83 1.20
C SER A 69 9.08 -4.17 1.00
N LEU A 70 8.75 -4.85 -0.10
CA LEU A 70 9.33 -6.12 -0.54
C LEU A 70 10.62 -5.95 -1.36
N ASP A 71 11.18 -4.74 -1.44
CA ASP A 71 12.43 -4.47 -2.15
C ASP A 71 13.59 -5.32 -1.59
N GLY A 72 14.24 -6.08 -2.49
CA GLY A 72 15.31 -7.01 -2.13
C GLY A 72 14.87 -8.46 -2.00
N LEU A 73 13.57 -8.79 -2.14
CA LEU A 73 13.13 -10.20 -2.18
C LEU A 73 13.53 -10.93 -3.48
N THR A 74 13.77 -10.20 -4.57
CA THR A 74 14.09 -10.75 -5.89
C THR A 74 15.39 -11.57 -5.91
N GLN A 75 16.28 -11.37 -4.95
CA GLN A 75 17.53 -12.15 -4.82
C GLN A 75 17.29 -13.61 -4.38
N PHE A 76 16.13 -13.95 -3.83
CA PHE A 76 15.81 -15.28 -3.30
C PHE A 76 15.11 -16.18 -4.34
N THR A 77 15.78 -16.50 -5.44
CA THR A 77 15.19 -17.20 -6.60
C THR A 77 14.67 -18.62 -6.31
N ARG A 78 15.17 -19.27 -5.24
CA ARG A 78 14.77 -20.62 -4.80
C ARG A 78 13.76 -20.61 -3.65
N LEU A 79 13.21 -19.45 -3.32
CA LEU A 79 12.27 -19.29 -2.21
C LEU A 79 10.98 -20.06 -2.49
N LYS A 80 10.57 -20.90 -1.55
CA LYS A 80 9.34 -21.70 -1.59
C LYS A 80 8.32 -21.26 -0.55
N VAL A 81 8.80 -20.86 0.63
CA VAL A 81 7.97 -20.45 1.76
C VAL A 81 8.39 -19.06 2.21
N LEU A 82 7.45 -18.13 2.24
CA LEU A 82 7.65 -16.76 2.70
C LEU A 82 6.62 -16.41 3.79
N SER A 83 7.12 -16.05 4.97
CA SER A 83 6.29 -15.59 6.07
C SER A 83 6.53 -14.12 6.34
N LEU A 84 5.51 -13.30 6.10
CA LEU A 84 5.51 -11.86 6.27
C LEU A 84 4.39 -11.40 7.20
N GLY A 85 3.74 -12.30 7.95
CA GLY A 85 2.65 -11.92 8.86
C GLY A 85 3.09 -10.95 9.96
N GLY A 86 2.24 -9.98 10.30
CA GLY A 86 2.53 -8.94 11.30
C GLY A 86 3.62 -7.96 10.85
N ASN A 87 3.55 -7.49 9.60
CA ASN A 87 4.40 -6.44 9.04
C ASN A 87 3.55 -5.21 8.64
N LEU A 88 4.13 -4.26 7.91
CA LEU A 88 3.52 -2.98 7.54
C LEU A 88 3.19 -2.88 6.05
N LEU A 89 3.00 -4.02 5.37
CA LEU A 89 2.69 -4.04 3.94
C LEU A 89 1.27 -3.51 3.69
N SER A 90 1.17 -2.53 2.79
CA SER A 90 -0.10 -1.83 2.49
C SER A 90 -0.43 -1.75 1.01
N ARG A 91 0.53 -2.06 0.13
CA ARG A 91 0.39 -1.92 -1.33
C ARG A 91 0.37 -3.29 -2.00
N PHE A 92 -0.55 -3.46 -2.95
CA PHE A 92 -0.66 -4.68 -3.75
C PHE A 92 0.32 -4.69 -4.92
N ASP A 93 0.68 -3.52 -5.44
CA ASP A 93 1.54 -3.36 -6.61
C ASP A 93 2.90 -4.06 -6.45
N GLU A 94 3.40 -4.14 -5.22
CA GLU A 94 4.66 -4.83 -4.89
C GLU A 94 4.63 -6.32 -5.24
N PHE A 95 3.46 -6.97 -5.17
CA PHE A 95 3.32 -8.39 -5.51
C PHE A 95 3.29 -8.61 -7.02
N ASP A 96 2.77 -7.66 -7.80
CA ASP A 96 2.77 -7.74 -9.27
C ASP A 96 4.20 -7.74 -9.82
N PHE A 97 5.09 -6.92 -9.23
CA PHE A 97 6.51 -6.92 -9.58
C PHE A 97 7.25 -8.17 -9.08
N LEU A 98 6.79 -8.75 -7.98
CA LEU A 98 7.43 -9.91 -7.36
C LEU A 98 7.15 -11.22 -8.11
N ALA A 99 5.97 -11.34 -8.71
CA ALA A 99 5.52 -12.54 -9.43
C ALA A 99 6.57 -13.13 -10.39
N PRO A 100 7.14 -12.38 -11.36
CA PRO A 100 8.13 -12.93 -12.28
C PRO A 100 9.47 -13.30 -11.61
N GLN A 101 9.77 -12.75 -10.44
CA GLN A 101 11.07 -12.88 -9.78
C GLN A 101 11.15 -14.09 -8.84
N LEU A 102 10.00 -14.63 -8.39
CA LEU A 102 9.92 -15.74 -7.44
C LEU A 102 9.16 -16.96 -8.01
N PRO A 103 9.68 -17.63 -9.05
CA PRO A 103 8.98 -18.74 -9.72
C PRO A 103 8.78 -19.97 -8.82
N SER A 104 9.61 -20.12 -7.79
CA SER A 104 9.59 -21.26 -6.87
C SER A 104 8.65 -21.05 -5.67
N LEU A 105 8.05 -19.87 -5.51
CA LEU A 105 7.21 -19.58 -4.35
C LEU A 105 5.95 -20.45 -4.36
N ARG A 106 5.60 -21.01 -3.20
CA ARG A 106 4.44 -21.92 -3.04
C ARG A 106 3.58 -21.53 -1.85
N THR A 107 4.19 -21.13 -0.74
CA THR A 107 3.49 -20.79 0.49
C THR A 107 3.78 -19.35 0.89
N LEU A 108 2.72 -18.58 1.11
CA LEU A 108 2.79 -17.18 1.50
C LEU A 108 1.91 -16.93 2.73
N LEU A 109 2.45 -16.27 3.75
CA LEU A 109 1.72 -15.84 4.95
C LEU A 109 1.83 -14.32 5.07
N LEU A 110 0.71 -13.62 5.03
CA LEU A 110 0.59 -12.16 5.07
C LEU A 110 -0.33 -11.68 6.19
N THR A 111 -0.97 -12.58 6.95
CA THR A 111 -1.87 -12.23 8.06
C THR A 111 -1.31 -11.13 8.98
N GLY A 112 -2.15 -10.16 9.35
CA GLY A 112 -1.73 -9.05 10.22
C GLY A 112 -0.91 -7.96 9.52
N ASN A 113 -1.00 -7.85 8.20
CA ASN A 113 -0.55 -6.67 7.45
C ASN A 113 -1.75 -5.75 7.13
N PRO A 114 -1.54 -4.42 7.04
CA PRO A 114 -2.61 -3.47 6.66
C PRO A 114 -3.35 -3.81 5.35
N LEU A 115 -2.66 -4.41 4.38
CA LEU A 115 -3.27 -4.86 3.12
C LEU A 115 -4.34 -5.95 3.29
N CYS A 116 -4.35 -6.68 4.41
CA CYS A 116 -5.32 -7.74 4.67
C CYS A 116 -6.74 -7.18 4.89
N ASP A 117 -6.85 -5.92 5.28
CA ASP A 117 -8.14 -5.25 5.52
C ASP A 117 -8.78 -4.73 4.22
N ALA A 118 -8.05 -4.79 3.10
CA ALA A 118 -8.57 -4.33 1.82
C ALA A 118 -9.62 -5.29 1.22
N PRO A 119 -10.62 -4.77 0.50
CA PRO A 119 -11.62 -5.60 -0.16
C PRO A 119 -10.95 -6.56 -1.14
N ASN A 120 -11.46 -7.79 -1.18
CA ASN A 120 -10.97 -8.85 -2.06
C ASN A 120 -9.47 -9.17 -1.91
N TYR A 121 -8.84 -8.84 -0.76
CA TYR A 121 -7.41 -9.07 -0.48
C TYR A 121 -6.90 -10.43 -1.00
N ARG A 122 -7.57 -11.51 -0.61
CA ARG A 122 -7.20 -12.87 -1.00
C ARG A 122 -7.17 -13.06 -2.51
N PHE A 123 -8.22 -12.63 -3.21
CA PHE A 123 -8.31 -12.74 -4.68
C PHE A 123 -7.29 -11.84 -5.39
N ARG A 124 -7.01 -10.65 -4.83
CA ARG A 124 -5.95 -9.76 -5.36
C ARG A 124 -4.58 -10.43 -5.31
N ILE A 125 -4.23 -11.05 -4.19
CA ILE A 125 -2.97 -11.80 -4.06
C ILE A 125 -2.94 -13.03 -4.97
N ILE A 126 -4.03 -13.80 -5.05
CA ILE A 126 -4.12 -14.97 -5.93
C ILE A 126 -3.96 -14.57 -7.40
N SER A 127 -4.55 -13.43 -7.80
CA SER A 127 -4.43 -12.90 -9.16
C SER A 127 -3.02 -12.41 -9.47
N ALA A 128 -2.35 -11.75 -8.52
CA ALA A 128 -0.98 -11.25 -8.69
C ALA A 128 0.06 -12.40 -8.71
N LEU A 129 -0.07 -13.37 -7.80
CA LEU A 129 0.88 -14.45 -7.56
C LEU A 129 0.33 -15.82 -7.97
N SER A 130 0.23 -16.05 -9.28
CA SER A 130 -0.34 -17.29 -9.84
C SER A 130 0.41 -18.58 -9.45
N MET A 131 1.67 -18.49 -9.04
CA MET A 131 2.49 -19.63 -8.58
C MET A 131 2.18 -20.11 -7.16
N VAL A 132 1.50 -19.29 -6.34
CA VAL A 132 1.21 -19.62 -4.94
C VAL A 132 0.17 -20.74 -4.86
N HIS A 133 0.40 -21.71 -3.97
CA HIS A 133 -0.47 -22.84 -3.71
C HIS A 133 -1.16 -22.76 -2.35
N THR A 134 -0.51 -22.11 -1.38
CA THR A 134 -1.08 -21.93 -0.03
C THR A 134 -0.90 -20.48 0.39
N LEU A 135 -1.99 -19.82 0.74
CA LEU A 135 -2.03 -18.44 1.21
C LEU A 135 -2.68 -18.40 2.60
N ASP A 136 -2.00 -17.78 3.57
CA ASP A 136 -2.49 -17.60 4.95
C ASP A 136 -2.95 -18.92 5.62
N GLY A 137 -2.23 -20.01 5.32
CA GLY A 137 -2.50 -21.34 5.87
C GLY A 137 -3.65 -22.09 5.19
N THR A 138 -4.21 -21.54 4.11
CA THR A 138 -5.28 -22.18 3.33
C THR A 138 -4.83 -22.40 1.89
N ASP A 139 -5.19 -23.55 1.33
CA ASP A 139 -4.83 -23.85 -0.05
C ASP A 139 -5.64 -23.01 -1.04
N VAL A 140 -4.99 -22.61 -2.12
CA VAL A 140 -5.58 -21.88 -3.23
C VAL A 140 -6.23 -22.90 -4.16
N THR A 141 -7.56 -22.88 -4.19
CA THR A 141 -8.33 -23.81 -5.00
C THR A 141 -8.33 -23.40 -6.48
N PRO A 142 -8.53 -24.36 -7.42
CA PRO A 142 -8.64 -24.03 -8.84
C PRO A 142 -9.77 -23.05 -9.14
N LYS A 143 -10.90 -23.17 -8.43
CA LYS A 143 -12.05 -22.25 -8.56
C LYS A 143 -11.69 -20.83 -8.20
N GLU A 144 -10.98 -20.62 -7.08
CA GLU A 144 -10.51 -19.29 -6.68
C GLU A 144 -9.58 -18.70 -7.74
N ARG A 145 -8.70 -19.52 -8.33
CA ARG A 145 -7.77 -19.07 -9.36
C ARG A 145 -8.47 -18.66 -10.66
N GLU A 146 -9.57 -19.32 -11.01
CA GLU A 146 -10.38 -18.99 -12.18
C GLU A 146 -11.15 -17.67 -11.99
N ILE A 147 -11.75 -17.46 -10.82
CA ILE A 147 -12.58 -16.26 -10.55
C ILE A 147 -11.77 -15.03 -10.14
N ALA A 148 -10.55 -15.20 -9.61
CA ALA A 148 -9.76 -14.10 -9.07
C ALA A 148 -9.55 -12.93 -10.06
N PRO A 149 -9.15 -13.15 -11.33
CA PRO A 149 -8.93 -12.05 -12.27
C PRO A 149 -10.21 -11.25 -12.56
N PHE A 150 -11.35 -11.93 -12.64
CA PHE A 150 -12.65 -11.29 -12.85
C PHE A 150 -13.05 -10.42 -11.66
N LEU A 151 -12.93 -10.95 -10.43
CA LEU A 151 -13.26 -10.20 -9.21
C LEU A 151 -12.35 -8.98 -9.04
N VAL A 152 -11.06 -9.12 -9.35
CA VAL A 152 -10.09 -8.01 -9.27
C VAL A 152 -10.41 -6.92 -10.30
N ALA A 153 -10.76 -7.30 -11.53
CA ALA A 153 -11.16 -6.35 -12.56
C ALA A 153 -12.46 -5.62 -12.19
N GLN A 154 -13.45 -6.35 -11.69
CA GLN A 154 -14.72 -5.77 -11.22
C GLN A 154 -14.50 -4.79 -10.06
N ASP A 155 -13.67 -5.16 -9.08
CA ASP A 155 -13.33 -4.30 -7.95
C ASP A 155 -12.59 -3.02 -8.39
N ALA A 156 -11.71 -3.12 -9.39
CA ALA A 156 -11.05 -1.95 -9.99
C ALA A 156 -12.06 -1.01 -10.67
N SER A 157 -12.98 -1.55 -11.48
CA SER A 157 -14.04 -0.75 -12.13
C SER A 157 -14.95 -0.07 -11.10
N LEU A 158 -15.37 -0.79 -10.06
CA LEU A 158 -16.19 -0.22 -8.98
C LEU A 158 -15.46 0.89 -8.23
N ARG A 159 -14.16 0.71 -7.94
CA ARG A 159 -13.35 1.75 -7.30
C ARG A 159 -13.26 3.03 -8.13
N HIS A 160 -13.14 2.92 -9.46
CA HIS A 160 -13.19 4.09 -10.35
C HIS A 160 -14.52 4.82 -10.27
N VAL A 161 -15.65 4.10 -10.37
CA VAL A 161 -16.98 4.71 -10.28
C VAL A 161 -17.21 5.39 -8.93
N VAL A 162 -16.83 4.74 -7.82
CA VAL A 162 -16.96 5.32 -6.48
C VAL A 162 -16.10 6.59 -6.33
N TYR A 163 -14.90 6.57 -6.88
CA TYR A 163 -14.01 7.73 -6.87
C TYR A 163 -14.60 8.90 -7.66
N ASP A 164 -15.05 8.67 -8.89
CA ASP A 164 -15.64 9.71 -9.74
C ASP A 164 -16.89 10.31 -9.08
N ASN A 165 -17.75 9.47 -8.51
CA ASN A 165 -18.90 9.92 -7.74
C ASN A 165 -18.50 10.77 -6.53
N HIS A 166 -17.47 10.35 -5.78
CA HIS A 166 -16.99 11.11 -4.62
C HIS A 166 -16.42 12.48 -5.03
N MET A 167 -15.71 12.55 -6.16
CA MET A 167 -15.21 13.81 -6.72
C MET A 167 -16.35 14.73 -7.13
N GLU A 168 -17.39 14.19 -7.77
CA GLU A 168 -18.54 14.98 -8.19
C GLU A 168 -19.35 15.49 -6.99
N ILE A 169 -19.58 14.65 -5.97
CA ILE A 169 -20.22 15.07 -4.71
C ILE A 169 -19.43 16.24 -4.10
N SER A 170 -18.11 16.09 -3.97
CA SER A 170 -17.25 17.13 -3.39
C SER A 170 -17.28 18.43 -4.19
N ARG A 171 -17.34 18.33 -5.52
CA ARG A 171 -17.45 19.49 -6.42
C ARG A 171 -18.79 20.20 -6.27
N LEU A 172 -19.89 19.44 -6.19
CA LEU A 172 -21.22 19.99 -6.01
C LEU A 172 -21.37 20.69 -4.66
N GLU A 173 -20.83 20.12 -3.58
CA GLU A 173 -20.75 20.76 -2.27
C GLU A 173 -20.00 22.10 -2.33
N TRP A 174 -18.86 22.14 -3.01
CA TRP A 174 -18.11 23.38 -3.23
C TRP A 174 -18.89 24.44 -4.01
N ILE A 175 -19.62 24.05 -5.06
CA ILE A 175 -20.45 24.97 -5.84
C ILE A 175 -21.56 25.56 -4.97
N VAL A 176 -22.21 24.76 -4.14
CA VAL A 176 -23.25 25.23 -3.20
C VAL A 176 -22.70 26.29 -2.25
N LEU A 177 -21.46 26.15 -1.78
CA LEU A 177 -20.80 27.16 -0.94
C LEU A 177 -20.44 28.44 -1.70
N LEU A 178 -20.17 28.34 -3.01
CA LEU A 178 -19.74 29.47 -3.84
C LEU A 178 -20.93 30.34 -4.31
N ILE A 179 -22.12 29.77 -4.47
CA ILE A 179 -23.32 30.48 -4.93
C ILE A 179 -23.67 31.70 -4.06
N PRO A 180 -23.73 31.62 -2.71
CA PRO A 180 -23.99 32.78 -1.86
C PRO A 180 -22.95 33.89 -2.02
N MET A 181 -21.66 33.55 -2.11
CA MET A 181 -20.59 34.52 -2.32
C MET A 181 -20.74 35.24 -3.66
N HIS A 182 -21.06 34.51 -4.74
CA HIS A 182 -21.33 35.13 -6.03
C HIS A 182 -22.55 36.03 -6.01
N LYS A 183 -23.62 35.64 -5.28
CA LYS A 183 -24.82 36.46 -5.11
C LYS A 183 -24.53 37.76 -4.34
N GLU A 184 -23.76 37.68 -3.25
CA GLU A 184 -23.32 38.86 -2.49
C GLU A 184 -22.43 39.76 -3.33
N PHE A 185 -21.43 39.20 -4.03
CA PHE A 185 -20.57 39.96 -4.93
C PHE A 185 -21.38 40.68 -6.02
N TYR A 186 -22.35 39.99 -6.64
CA TYR A 186 -23.21 40.57 -7.65
C TYR A 186 -24.05 41.72 -7.08
N HIS A 187 -24.64 41.53 -5.90
CA HIS A 187 -25.38 42.60 -5.22
C HIS A 187 -24.47 43.81 -4.90
N ILE A 188 -23.25 43.58 -4.41
CA ILE A 188 -22.31 44.66 -4.07
C ILE A 188 -21.85 45.42 -5.31
N VAL A 189 -21.47 44.72 -6.39
CA VAL A 189 -20.91 45.36 -7.59
C VAL A 189 -21.99 46.06 -8.41
N PHE A 190 -23.14 45.40 -8.61
CA PHE A 190 -24.17 45.87 -9.54
C PHE A 190 -25.31 46.65 -8.86
N ASN A 191 -25.59 46.49 -7.57
CA ASN A 191 -26.55 47.37 -6.87
C ASN A 191 -25.90 48.59 -6.20
N ALA A 192 -24.57 48.66 -6.07
CA ALA A 192 -23.90 49.89 -5.61
C ALA A 192 -23.86 51.01 -6.68
N HIS A 193 -24.11 50.67 -7.95
CA HIS A 193 -24.23 51.61 -9.04
C HIS A 193 -25.72 51.79 -9.36
N GLY A 194 -26.39 52.64 -8.57
CA GLY A 194 -27.77 53.00 -8.84
C GLY A 194 -27.93 53.63 -10.22
N SER A 195 -28.62 52.92 -11.12
CA SER A 195 -29.34 53.54 -12.23
C SER A 195 -30.68 52.84 -12.44
N SER A 196 -31.70 53.53 -11.92
CA SER A 196 -33.13 53.38 -12.15
C SER A 196 -33.50 52.72 -13.49
N LEU A 197 -33.92 51.45 -13.45
CA LEU A 197 -34.85 50.88 -14.42
C LEU A 197 -36.14 50.56 -13.68
N ARG A 198 -37.07 51.51 -13.77
CA ARG A 198 -38.46 51.35 -13.37
C ARG A 198 -39.03 50.15 -14.13
N TYR A 199 -39.41 49.11 -13.41
CA TYR A 199 -40.41 48.17 -13.91
C TYR A 199 -41.71 48.98 -14.03
N ALA A 200 -42.10 49.28 -15.27
CA ALA A 200 -43.44 49.74 -15.56
C ALA A 200 -44.37 48.53 -15.36
N ASP A 201 -45.14 48.56 -14.29
CA ASP A 201 -46.49 48.01 -14.32
C ASP A 201 -47.25 48.75 -15.43
N ASP A 202 -47.78 48.01 -16.40
CA ASP A 202 -49.05 48.36 -17.02
C ASP A 202 -49.65 47.15 -17.75
N SER A 203 -50.82 46.75 -17.24
CA SER A 203 -51.96 46.05 -17.88
C SER A 203 -51.85 44.56 -18.25
#